data_AF-A0A4V2BA50-F1
#
_entry.id   AF-A0A4V2BA50-F1
#
_cell.length_a   1.000
_cell.length_b   1.000
_cell.length_c   1.000
_cell.angle_alpha   90.00
_cell.angle_beta   90.00
_cell.angle_gamma   90.00
#
_symmetry.space_group_name_H-M   'P 1'
#
loop_
_entity.id
_entity.type
_entity.pdbx_description
1 polymer ?
#
loop_
_entity_poly.entity_id
_entity_poly.type
_entity_poly.pdbx_seq_one_letter_code
_entity_poly.pdbx_strand_id
1 'polypeptide(L)'
;MSAEKLGPWDAENIRRARKARNLTQAELAEGLGCRQQTISEWELGMYGPKNAYQKLLTMFFGSAPVIAENLPSQSVWGNDSDLNGVNLASSNEPAMAVSKEN
;
A
#
# COMPACT_ATOMS: atom_id res chain seq x y z
N MET A 1 14.18 -20.05 19.88
CA MET A 1 13.09 -19.10 19.59
C MET A 1 13.38 -18.47 18.25
N SER A 2 12.77 -18.98 17.18
CA SER A 2 12.94 -18.46 15.83
C SER A 2 11.56 -18.15 15.30
N ALA A 3 11.15 -16.89 15.45
CA ALA A 3 10.00 -16.34 14.74
C ALA A 3 10.41 -16.21 13.27
N GLU A 4 10.51 -17.35 12.58
CA GLU A 4 10.64 -17.35 11.13
C GLU A 4 9.38 -16.65 10.59
N LYS A 5 9.57 -15.59 9.82
CA LYS A 5 8.55 -14.63 9.40
C LYS A 5 7.35 -15.37 8.78
N LEU A 6 6.32 -15.66 9.59
CA LEU A 6 5.12 -16.40 9.21
C LEU A 6 4.21 -15.53 8.34
N GLY A 7 4.64 -15.26 7.11
CA GLY A 7 3.83 -14.64 6.05
C GLY A 7 3.23 -13.27 6.38
N PRO A 8 2.26 -12.80 5.57
CA PRO A 8 1.69 -11.46 5.72
C PRO A 8 0.59 -11.39 6.81
N TRP A 9 0.05 -12.53 7.23
CA TRP A 9 -1.07 -12.60 8.18
C TRP A 9 -0.57 -12.78 9.62
N ASP A 10 -0.38 -11.67 10.33
CA ASP A 10 -0.11 -11.64 11.76
C ASP A 10 -1.42 -11.52 12.58
N ALA A 11 -1.30 -11.61 13.91
CA ALA A 11 -2.41 -11.55 14.84
C ALA A 11 -3.26 -10.27 14.66
N GLU A 12 -2.60 -9.13 14.46
CA GLU A 12 -3.24 -7.82 14.33
C GLU A 12 -3.96 -7.67 12.98
N ASN A 13 -3.34 -8.12 11.87
CA ASN A 13 -3.92 -8.10 10.54
C ASN A 13 -5.15 -8.99 10.45
N ILE A 14 -5.13 -10.18 11.08
CA ILE A 14 -6.30 -11.06 11.17
C ILE A 14 -7.43 -10.36 11.92
N ARG A 15 -7.14 -9.81 13.11
CA ARG A 15 -8.12 -9.08 13.93
C ARG A 15 -8.71 -7.88 13.19
N ARG A 16 -7.88 -7.13 12.48
CA ARG A 16 -8.29 -5.95 11.69
C ARG A 16 -9.15 -6.34 10.51
N ALA A 17 -8.75 -7.35 9.73
CA ALA A 17 -9.51 -7.83 8.58
C ALA A 17 -10.87 -8.40 9.01
N ARG A 18 -10.93 -9.10 10.15
CA ARG A 18 -12.18 -9.60 10.74
C ARG A 18 -13.10 -8.45 11.13
N LYS A 19 -12.59 -7.47 11.88
CA LYS A 19 -13.37 -6.30 12.32
C LYS A 19 -13.85 -5.43 11.15
N ALA A 20 -13.03 -5.27 10.11
CA ALA A 20 -13.41 -4.52 8.92
C ALA A 20 -14.65 -5.08 8.21
N ARG A 21 -14.90 -6.39 8.36
CA ARG A 21 -16.08 -7.09 7.82
C ARG A 21 -17.18 -7.35 8.86
N ASN A 22 -17.04 -6.82 10.08
CA ASN A 22 -17.94 -7.08 11.21
C ASN A 22 -18.16 -8.58 11.51
N LEU A 23 -17.16 -9.42 11.23
CA LEU A 23 -17.24 -10.84 11.50
C LEU A 23 -16.91 -11.14 12.96
N THR A 24 -17.60 -12.11 13.54
CA THR A 24 -17.22 -12.76 14.79
C THR A 24 -16.07 -13.75 14.54
N GLN A 25 -15.39 -14.18 15.60
CA GLN A 25 -14.36 -15.21 15.48
C GLN A 25 -14.94 -16.56 15.02
N ALA A 26 -16.21 -16.84 15.34
CA ALA A 26 -16.90 -18.05 14.94
C ALA A 26 -17.24 -18.05 13.44
N GLU A 27 -17.78 -16.95 12.92
CA GLU A 27 -18.09 -16.81 11.49
C GLU A 27 -16.82 -16.85 10.63
N LEU A 28 -15.73 -16.23 11.09
CA LEU A 28 -14.44 -16.34 10.40
C LEU A 28 -13.92 -17.78 10.41
N ALA A 29 -14.07 -18.49 11.54
CA ALA A 29 -13.64 -19.89 11.64
C ALA A 29 -14.47 -20.80 10.73
N GLU A 30 -15.78 -20.60 10.66
CA GLU A 30 -16.69 -21.31 9.76
C GLU A 30 -16.31 -21.05 8.29
N GLY A 31 -16.08 -19.79 7.93
CA GLY A 31 -15.64 -19.41 6.59
C GLY A 31 -14.29 -19.99 6.15
N LEU A 32 -13.41 -20.29 7.11
CA LEU A 32 -12.10 -20.90 6.87
C LEU A 32 -12.08 -22.43 7.10
N GLY A 33 -13.19 -23.02 7.57
CA GLY A 33 -13.26 -24.45 7.89
C GLY A 33 -12.39 -24.86 9.09
N CYS A 34 -12.13 -23.96 10.03
CA CYS A 34 -11.36 -24.24 11.25
C CYS A 34 -12.20 -24.04 12.52
N ARG A 35 -11.59 -24.26 13.69
CA ARG A 35 -12.25 -24.03 14.99
C ARG A 35 -12.13 -22.57 15.40
N GLN A 36 -13.12 -22.03 16.11
CA GLN A 36 -13.08 -20.67 16.66
C GLN A 36 -11.89 -20.46 17.62
N GLN A 37 -11.50 -21.50 18.36
CA GLN A 37 -10.29 -21.49 19.19
C GLN A 37 -9.02 -21.19 18.38
N THR A 38 -8.90 -21.74 17.16
CA THR A 38 -7.76 -21.48 16.27
C THR A 38 -7.65 -20.01 15.91
N ILE A 39 -8.78 -19.36 15.60
CA ILE A 39 -8.83 -17.91 15.33
C ILE A 39 -8.43 -17.12 16.57
N SER A 40 -8.91 -17.51 17.75
CA SER A 40 -8.54 -16.87 19.02
C SER A 40 -7.04 -16.95 19.27
N GLU A 41 -6.44 -18.13 19.12
CA GLU A 41 -5.01 -18.35 19.32
C GLU A 41 -4.15 -17.55 18.34
N TRP A 42 -4.62 -17.38 17.09
CA TRP A 42 -3.98 -16.51 16.11
C TRP A 42 -4.08 -15.03 16.49
N GLU A 43 -5.27 -14.55 16.87
CA GLU A 43 -5.49 -13.16 17.27
C GLU A 43 -4.78 -12.80 18.59
N LEU A 44 -4.51 -13.78 19.45
CA LEU A 44 -3.70 -13.62 20.66
C LEU A 44 -2.20 -13.70 20.39
N GLY A 45 -1.78 -14.09 19.18
CA GLY A 45 -0.38 -14.26 18.82
C GLY A 45 0.30 -15.45 19.49
N MET A 46 -0.46 -16.42 20.02
CA MET A 46 0.11 -17.63 20.63
C MET A 46 0.82 -18.49 19.59
N TYR A 47 0.24 -18.59 18.39
CA TYR A 47 0.89 -19.09 17.19
C TYR A 47 0.27 -18.45 15.94
N GLY A 48 1.04 -18.37 14.85
CA GLY A 48 0.56 -17.81 13.58
C GLY A 48 -0.11 -18.85 12.68
N PRO A 49 -0.94 -18.41 11.71
CA PRO A 49 -1.47 -19.30 10.70
C PRO A 49 -0.35 -19.95 9.88
N LYS A 50 -0.45 -21.27 9.67
CA LYS A 50 0.47 -22.01 8.79
C LYS A 50 0.29 -21.59 7.32
N ASN A 51 1.27 -21.92 6.47
CA ASN A 51 1.28 -21.59 5.03
C ASN A 51 -0.05 -21.86 4.28
N ALA A 52 -0.75 -22.95 4.60
CA ALA A 52 -2.05 -23.26 4.00
C ALA A 52 -3.13 -22.24 4.41
N TYR A 53 -3.21 -21.90 5.69
CA TYR A 53 -4.18 -20.95 6.21
C TYR A 53 -3.88 -19.52 5.79
N GLN A 54 -2.62 -19.15 5.62
CA GLN A 54 -2.27 -17.84 5.06
C GLN A 54 -2.83 -17.66 3.65
N LYS A 55 -2.74 -18.69 2.80
CA LYS A 55 -3.34 -18.67 1.46
C LYS A 55 -4.86 -18.60 1.54
N LEU A 56 -5.48 -19.39 2.44
CA LEU A 56 -6.93 -19.36 2.65
C LEU A 56 -7.41 -18.00 3.13
N LEU A 57 -6.71 -17.36 4.06
CA LEU A 57 -7.03 -16.00 4.52
C LEU A 57 -6.97 -14.99 3.38
N THR A 58 -5.94 -15.05 2.53
CA THR A 58 -5.84 -14.20 1.35
C THR A 58 -6.97 -14.45 0.36
N MET A 59 -7.38 -15.71 0.14
CA MET A 59 -8.51 -16.05 -0.74
C MET A 59 -9.85 -15.61 -0.14
N PHE A 60 -10.06 -15.85 1.15
CA PHE A 60 -11.29 -15.51 1.87
C PHE A 60 -11.51 -14.00 1.93
N PHE A 61 -10.44 -13.24 2.18
CA PHE A 61 -10.49 -11.78 2.26
C PHE A 61 -10.22 -11.08 0.92
N GLY A 62 -9.89 -11.82 -0.15
CA GLY A 62 -9.64 -11.30 -1.49
C GLY A 62 -8.38 -10.43 -1.65
N SER A 63 -7.62 -10.19 -0.57
CA SER A 63 -6.37 -9.43 -0.58
C SER A 63 -5.50 -9.83 0.59
N ALA A 64 -4.18 -9.80 0.40
CA ALA A 64 -3.24 -9.82 1.51
C ALA A 64 -3.43 -8.56 2.37
N PRO A 65 -3.16 -8.62 3.68
CA PRO A 65 -3.25 -7.44 4.52
C PRO A 65 -2.18 -6.45 4.08
N VAL A 66 -2.56 -5.17 4.05
CA VAL A 66 -1.62 -4.10 3.73
C VAL A 66 -0.61 -4.02 4.87
N ILE A 67 0.58 -4.57 4.63
CA ILE A 67 1.71 -4.44 5.55
C ILE A 67 2.12 -2.97 5.51
N ALA A 68 1.77 -2.21 6.55
CA ALA A 68 2.07 -0.78 6.63
C ALA A 68 3.59 -0.47 6.72
N GLU A 69 4.46 -1.48 6.58
CA GLU A 69 5.92 -1.33 6.68
C GLU A 69 6.62 -0.93 5.37
N ASN A 70 5.92 -0.80 4.24
CA ASN A 70 6.54 -0.29 3.00
C ASN A 70 5.55 0.38 2.03
N LEU A 71 4.70 1.28 2.53
CA LEU A 71 4.30 2.37 1.65
C LEU A 71 5.50 3.32 1.59
N PRO A 72 6.09 3.62 0.42
CA PRO A 72 6.69 4.93 0.26
C PRO A 72 5.57 5.90 0.66
N SER A 73 5.74 6.51 1.82
CA SER A 73 4.90 7.61 2.28
C SER A 73 4.68 8.49 1.08
N GLN A 74 3.42 8.76 0.72
CA GLN A 74 3.07 9.66 -0.37
C GLN A 74 3.97 10.90 -0.31
N SER A 75 5.05 10.92 -1.09
CA SER A 75 5.49 12.14 -1.71
C SER A 75 4.64 12.22 -2.96
N VAL A 76 3.58 13.00 -2.82
CA VAL A 76 3.28 14.09 -3.73
C VAL A 76 3.27 13.65 -5.19
N TRP A 77 2.10 13.72 -5.81
CA TRP A 77 1.99 14.15 -7.20
C TRP A 77 2.96 15.31 -7.44
N GLY A 78 4.18 14.95 -7.84
CA GLY A 78 5.31 15.82 -8.06
C GLY A 78 5.14 16.42 -9.43
N ASN A 79 4.56 17.61 -9.42
CA ASN A 79 4.62 18.65 -10.44
C ASN A 79 3.83 18.41 -11.74
N ASP A 80 2.56 18.82 -11.73
CA ASP A 80 1.91 19.39 -12.94
C ASP A 80 2.39 20.85 -13.16
N SER A 81 3.71 21.07 -13.03
CA SER A 81 4.33 22.40 -13.16
C SER A 81 5.32 22.44 -14.33
N ASP A 82 5.04 21.70 -15.41
CA ASP A 82 5.68 21.89 -16.72
C ASP A 82 4.85 22.83 -17.61
N LEU A 83 4.18 23.82 -17.02
CA LEU A 83 3.55 24.95 -17.73
C LEU A 83 4.08 26.30 -17.22
N ASN A 84 5.40 26.49 -17.25
CA ASN A 84 5.96 27.83 -17.51
C ASN A 84 7.47 27.80 -17.77
N GLY A 85 7.85 27.89 -19.05
CA GLY A 85 9.26 28.03 -19.43
C GLY A 85 9.52 28.01 -20.93
N VAL A 86 9.31 29.16 -21.58
CA VAL A 86 9.95 29.65 -22.81
C VAL A 86 9.38 29.26 -24.19
N ASN A 87 8.53 30.13 -24.75
CA ASN A 87 8.90 30.96 -25.92
C ASN A 87 7.83 32.01 -26.23
N LEU A 88 7.95 33.19 -25.60
CA LEU A 88 7.34 34.41 -26.11
C LEU A 88 8.31 35.03 -27.11
N ALA A 89 8.31 34.52 -28.34
CA ALA A 89 8.88 35.23 -29.48
C ALA A 89 7.88 36.33 -29.87
N SER A 90 8.04 37.52 -29.30
CA SER A 90 7.40 38.74 -29.79
C SER A 90 8.47 39.65 -30.37
N SER A 91 8.54 39.65 -31.70
CA SER A 91 9.16 40.69 -32.51
C SER A 91 8.57 42.07 -32.16
N ASN A 92 9.40 43.06 -31.84
CA ASN A 92 9.59 44.24 -32.70
C ASN A 92 10.73 45.17 -32.21
N GLU A 93 11.46 45.69 -33.19
CA GLU A 93 12.66 46.58 -33.22
C GLU A 93 12.38 48.05 -32.76
N PRO A 94 13.20 49.13 -33.01
CA PRO A 94 14.54 49.27 -33.64
C PRO A 94 15.52 50.34 -33.00
N ALA A 95 16.67 50.55 -33.67
CA ALA A 95 17.43 51.81 -33.86
C ALA A 95 18.73 52.08 -33.06
N MET A 96 19.87 51.97 -33.76
CA MET A 96 20.94 52.99 -33.96
C MET A 96 22.22 52.26 -34.45
N ALA A 97 22.51 52.21 -35.76
CA ALA A 97 23.12 53.25 -36.61
C ALA A 97 24.67 53.11 -36.76
N VAL A 98 25.08 52.98 -38.02
CA VAL A 98 26.28 53.61 -38.66
C VAL A 98 27.64 52.87 -38.66
N SER A 99 27.91 52.29 -39.83
CA SER A 99 29.03 52.57 -40.78
C SER A 99 30.50 52.23 -40.49
N LYS A 100 31.07 51.42 -41.40
CA LYS A 100 32.24 51.63 -42.31
C LYS A 100 32.95 50.28 -42.55
N GLU A 101 32.90 49.74 -43.78
CA GLU A 101 33.89 49.90 -44.86
C GLU A 101 35.22 49.16 -44.56
N ASN A 102 35.43 48.00 -45.21
CA ASN A 102 36.60 47.69 -46.04
C ASN A 102 36.34 46.43 -46.88
#